data_AF-A0A534U9U7-F1
#
_entry.id   AF-A0A534U9U7-F1
#
_cell.length_a   1.000
_cell.length_b   1.000
_cell.length_c   1.000
_cell.angle_alpha   90.00
_cell.angle_beta   90.00
_cell.angle_gamma   90.00
#
_symmetry.space_group_name_H-M   'P 1'
#
loop_
_entity.id
_entity.type
_entity.pdbx_description
1 polymer ?
#
loop_
_entity_poly.entity_id
_entity_poly.type
_entity_poly.pdbx_seq_one_letter_code
_entity_poly.pdbx_strand_id
1 'polypeptide(L)'
;MSATLFVPGSPGGEAEWHRALEAQGFAVTGGELSGGELPFRADLEWVENPSDGSFADAFSFGTTSDAHQRTIEASPGALVLSLPVDLHRERSAIAKLGRVLASAGASAVRVEQSKAGYAIERWLELVDGSDPWTLYRAAVVVLVGKDEVTSCGMHVFSFADAQIRLDAQTDARAANQLLAALNVYQIAEDPLLLSGHTFSPDRDNPKRVLHRWP
;
A
#
# COMPACT_ATOMS: atom_id res chain seq x y z
N MET A 1 10.30 0.62 10.07
CA MET A 1 10.02 0.57 8.62
C MET A 1 8.87 1.54 8.39
N SER A 2 8.91 2.37 7.35
CA SER A 2 7.87 3.37 7.08
C SER A 2 7.05 2.96 5.85
N ALA A 3 5.76 3.25 5.87
CA ALA A 3 4.88 3.20 4.71
C ALA A 3 4.86 4.59 4.04
N THR A 4 4.92 4.66 2.71
CA THR A 4 4.90 5.95 2.00
C THR A 4 3.70 5.97 1.07
N LEU A 5 2.85 6.98 1.25
CA LEU A 5 1.66 7.19 0.44
C LEU A 5 1.85 8.39 -0.48
N PHE A 6 1.53 8.21 -1.75
CA PHE A 6 1.42 9.28 -2.72
C PHE A 6 -0.07 9.57 -2.98
N VAL A 7 -0.51 10.79 -2.70
CA VAL A 7 -1.92 11.14 -2.56
C VAL A 7 -2.24 12.38 -3.42
N PRO A 8 -2.59 12.21 -4.71
CA PRO A 8 -3.08 13.30 -5.54
C PRO A 8 -4.46 13.78 -5.06
N GLY A 9 -4.78 15.06 -5.30
CA GLY A 9 -6.07 15.61 -4.93
C GLY A 9 -6.35 16.99 -5.51
N SER A 10 -7.53 17.51 -5.20
CA SER A 10 -8.02 18.80 -5.70
C SER A 10 -7.35 20.07 -5.13
N PRO A 11 -6.76 20.08 -3.91
CA PRO A 11 -6.10 21.30 -3.41
C PRO A 11 -4.95 21.76 -4.32
N GLY A 12 -4.93 23.05 -4.65
CA GLY A 12 -4.04 23.69 -5.61
C GLY A 12 -2.60 23.89 -5.14
N GLY A 13 -2.31 23.62 -3.87
CA GLY A 13 -1.00 23.83 -3.28
C GLY A 13 -0.94 23.42 -1.80
N GLU A 14 0.27 23.43 -1.24
CA GLU A 14 0.55 23.05 0.15
C GLU A 14 -0.37 23.78 1.15
N ALA A 15 -0.53 25.09 1.01
CA ALA A 15 -1.37 25.88 1.92
C ALA A 15 -2.86 25.51 1.87
N GLU A 16 -3.36 25.06 0.72
CA GLU A 16 -4.75 24.57 0.61
C GLU A 16 -4.91 23.20 1.26
N TRP A 17 -3.94 22.30 1.08
CA TRP A 17 -3.89 21.02 1.78
C TRP A 17 -3.88 21.21 3.29
N HIS A 18 -3.03 22.10 3.81
CA HIS A 18 -2.93 22.35 5.25
C HIS A 18 -4.26 22.83 5.82
N ARG A 19 -4.91 23.82 5.18
CA ARG A 19 -6.23 24.31 5.60
C ARG A 19 -7.30 23.21 5.57
N ALA A 20 -7.29 22.36 4.54
CA ALA A 20 -8.25 21.27 4.42
C ALA A 20 -8.06 20.22 5.52
N LEU A 21 -6.82 19.88 5.87
CA LEU A 21 -6.48 18.95 6.95
C LEU A 21 -6.79 19.56 8.33
N GLU A 22 -6.47 20.84 8.53
CA GLU A 22 -6.76 21.57 9.78
C GLU A 22 -8.26 21.67 10.07
N ALA A 23 -9.08 21.86 9.02
CA ALA A 23 -10.53 21.83 9.15
C ALA A 23 -11.07 20.47 9.63
N GLN A 24 -10.30 19.39 9.49
CA GLN A 24 -10.62 18.05 9.96
C GLN A 24 -9.98 17.73 11.33
N GLY A 25 -9.39 18.71 12.00
CA GLY A 25 -8.80 18.55 13.34
C GLY A 25 -7.36 18.00 13.35
N PHE A 26 -6.67 18.06 12.22
CA PHE A 26 -5.25 17.76 12.12
C PHE A 26 -4.43 19.05 12.28
N ALA A 27 -3.15 18.91 12.58
CA ALA A 27 -2.20 20.01 12.60
C ALA A 27 -1.05 19.69 11.66
N VAL A 28 -0.66 20.66 10.82
CA VAL A 28 0.55 20.56 10.01
C VAL A 28 1.57 21.56 10.53
N THR A 29 2.71 21.09 11.00
CA THR A 29 3.75 21.95 11.58
C THR A 29 5.12 21.45 11.18
N GLY A 30 5.91 22.31 10.51
CA GLY A 30 7.26 21.97 10.10
C GLY A 30 7.35 20.78 9.15
N GLY A 31 6.33 20.57 8.30
CA GLY A 31 6.25 19.41 7.41
C GLY A 31 5.79 18.12 8.09
N GLU A 32 5.36 18.16 9.36
CA GLU A 32 4.78 17.00 10.03
C GLU A 32 3.25 17.15 10.16
N LEU A 33 2.52 16.10 9.77
CA LEU A 33 1.10 15.93 10.05
C LEU A 33 0.92 15.21 11.40
N SER A 34 0.08 15.77 12.25
CA SER A 34 -0.28 15.19 13.55
C SER A 34 -1.71 15.54 13.97
N GLY A 35 -2.14 15.07 15.14
CA GLY A 35 -3.50 15.32 15.63
C GLY A 35 -4.51 14.30 15.08
N GLY A 36 -5.80 14.63 15.13
CA GLY A 36 -6.85 13.73 14.65
C GLY A 36 -6.85 12.34 15.30
N GLU A 37 -6.37 12.20 16.53
CA GLU A 37 -6.15 10.92 17.25
C GLU A 37 -5.18 9.95 16.55
N LEU A 38 -4.32 10.43 15.65
CA LEU A 38 -3.24 9.60 15.14
C LEU A 38 -2.24 9.27 16.27
N PRO A 39 -1.85 8.00 16.46
CA PRO A 39 -0.85 7.61 17.45
C PRO A 39 0.59 7.89 16.99
N PHE A 40 0.75 8.53 15.82
CA PHE A 40 2.03 8.83 15.19
C PHE A 40 2.01 10.21 14.53
N ARG A 41 3.20 10.70 14.19
CA ARG A 41 3.39 11.85 13.29
C ARG A 41 3.82 11.33 11.93
N ALA A 42 3.31 11.92 10.87
CA ALA A 42 3.70 11.58 9.50
C ALA A 42 4.45 12.75 8.88
N ASP A 43 5.58 12.48 8.23
CA ASP A 43 6.21 13.50 7.39
C ASP A 43 5.30 13.74 6.18
N LEU A 44 5.15 15.00 5.81
CA LEU A 44 4.28 15.49 4.76
C LEU A 44 5.07 16.44 3.87
N GLU A 45 5.09 16.12 2.58
CA GLU A 45 5.63 16.96 1.52
C GLU A 45 4.55 17.15 0.46
N TRP A 46 4.43 18.36 -0.09
CA TRP A 46 3.60 18.61 -1.27
C TRP A 46 4.47 18.68 -2.52
N VAL A 47 4.02 17.99 -3.57
CA VAL A 47 4.68 17.95 -4.88
C VAL A 47 3.72 18.48 -5.94
N GLU A 48 4.18 19.48 -6.70
CA GLU A 48 3.46 20.03 -7.84
C GLU A 48 3.34 18.99 -8.97
N ASN A 49 2.20 18.97 -9.66
CA ASN A 49 2.05 18.14 -10.85
C ASN A 49 2.86 18.74 -12.02
N PRO A 50 3.86 18.03 -12.57
CA PRO A 50 4.72 18.54 -13.63
C PRO A 50 4.02 18.75 -15.00
N SER A 51 2.72 18.49 -15.12
CA SER A 51 1.90 18.68 -16.34
C SER A 51 2.34 17.81 -17.53
N ASP A 52 3.11 16.74 -17.28
CA ASP A 52 3.71 15.87 -18.30
C ASP A 52 3.08 14.47 -18.39
N GLY A 53 1.99 14.20 -17.65
CA GLY A 53 1.36 12.88 -17.58
C GLY A 53 1.88 11.95 -16.49
N SER A 54 2.98 12.31 -15.81
CA SER A 54 3.67 11.39 -14.88
C SER A 54 2.81 10.97 -13.68
N PHE A 55 1.84 11.78 -13.27
CA PHE A 55 0.91 11.44 -12.19
C PHE A 55 -0.10 10.38 -12.62
N ALA A 56 -0.71 10.47 -13.81
CA ALA A 56 -1.56 9.39 -14.29
C ALA A 56 -0.76 8.11 -14.59
N ASP A 57 0.42 8.24 -15.20
CA ASP A 57 1.30 7.12 -15.50
C ASP A 57 1.70 6.37 -14.23
N ALA A 58 1.91 7.10 -13.13
CA ALA A 58 2.17 6.54 -11.81
C ALA A 58 1.09 5.58 -11.29
N PHE A 59 -0.15 5.67 -11.81
CA PHE A 59 -1.30 4.81 -11.47
C PHE A 59 -1.72 3.89 -12.63
N SER A 60 -1.06 3.96 -13.78
CA SER A 60 -1.41 3.19 -14.99
C SER A 60 -1.24 1.67 -14.84
N PHE A 61 -0.29 1.25 -14.00
CA PHE A 61 -0.08 -0.16 -13.64
C PHE A 61 -1.03 -0.67 -12.55
N GLY A 62 -1.94 0.20 -12.06
CA GLY A 62 -2.78 -0.04 -10.90
C GLY A 62 -4.20 -0.52 -11.23
N THR A 63 -5.07 -0.37 -10.23
CA THR A 63 -6.47 -0.82 -10.27
C THR A 63 -7.45 0.27 -10.69
N THR A 64 -6.91 1.40 -11.16
CA THR A 64 -7.63 2.64 -11.39
C THR A 64 -8.18 2.70 -12.81
N SER A 65 -9.50 2.92 -12.95
CA SER A 65 -10.14 3.08 -14.27
C SER A 65 -9.65 4.32 -15.02
N ASP A 66 -9.74 4.32 -16.36
CA ASP A 66 -9.37 5.47 -17.22
C ASP A 66 -10.03 6.79 -16.77
N ALA A 67 -11.29 6.74 -16.36
CA ALA A 67 -12.01 7.92 -15.88
C ALA A 67 -11.34 8.51 -14.64
N HIS A 68 -10.88 7.66 -13.72
CA HIS A 68 -10.24 8.07 -12.49
C HIS A 68 -8.77 8.46 -12.73
N GLN A 69 -8.08 7.85 -13.70
CA GLN A 69 -6.76 8.31 -14.14
C GLN A 69 -6.81 9.75 -14.67
N ARG A 70 -7.87 10.15 -15.38
CA ARG A 70 -8.06 11.56 -15.80
C ARG A 70 -8.25 12.50 -14.62
N THR A 71 -8.92 12.06 -13.55
CA THR A 71 -9.04 12.85 -12.31
C THR A 71 -7.69 13.02 -11.62
N ILE A 72 -6.87 11.97 -11.59
CA ILE A 72 -5.49 12.03 -11.08
C ILE A 72 -4.65 13.00 -11.92
N GLU A 73 -4.72 12.89 -13.24
CA GLU A 73 -3.98 13.77 -14.16
C GLU A 73 -4.34 15.25 -13.98
N ALA A 74 -5.62 15.55 -13.71
CA ALA A 74 -6.09 16.90 -13.48
C ALA A 74 -5.78 17.44 -12.08
N SER A 75 -5.18 16.64 -11.19
CA SER A 75 -4.82 17.08 -9.84
C SER A 75 -3.67 18.09 -9.90
N PRO A 76 -3.76 19.27 -9.24
CA PRO A 76 -2.69 20.27 -9.25
C PRO A 76 -1.37 19.80 -8.62
N GLY A 77 -1.45 18.82 -7.72
CA GLY A 77 -0.31 18.23 -7.04
C GLY A 77 -0.75 17.06 -6.16
N ALA A 78 0.19 16.56 -5.37
CA ALA A 78 -0.01 15.43 -4.49
C ALA A 78 0.72 15.63 -3.16
N LEU A 79 0.19 15.01 -2.10
CA LEU A 79 0.92 14.82 -0.87
C LEU A 79 1.76 13.54 -0.93
N VAL A 80 3.00 13.63 -0.48
CA VAL A 80 3.84 12.49 -0.12
C VAL A 80 3.83 12.37 1.39
N LEU A 81 3.27 11.29 1.91
CA LEU A 81 3.16 11.03 3.34
C LEU A 81 4.07 9.87 3.72
N SER A 82 5.03 10.10 4.61
CA SER A 82 5.83 9.03 5.21
C SER A 82 5.29 8.70 6.61
N LEU A 83 4.68 7.53 6.73
CA LEU A 83 4.05 7.04 7.95
C LEU A 83 5.04 6.11 8.68
N PRO A 84 5.47 6.43 9.91
CA PRO A 84 6.42 5.60 10.66
C PRO A 84 5.72 4.41 11.35
N VAL A 85 4.87 3.69 10.60
CA VAL A 85 3.98 2.67 11.14
C VAL A 85 3.97 1.41 10.30
N ASP A 86 3.54 0.35 10.97
CA ASP A 86 3.12 -0.89 10.35
C ASP A 86 1.63 -0.78 9.96
N LEU A 87 1.33 -1.03 8.68
CA LEU A 87 -0.02 -0.85 8.14
C LEU A 87 -1.05 -1.80 8.75
N HIS A 88 -0.60 -2.96 9.25
CA HIS A 88 -1.46 -3.94 9.91
C HIS A 88 -1.73 -3.54 11.36
N ARG A 89 -0.69 -3.14 12.11
CA ARG A 89 -0.84 -2.77 13.52
C ARG A 89 -1.62 -1.47 13.71
N GLU A 90 -1.44 -0.50 12.82
CA GLU A 90 -2.07 0.82 12.91
C GLU A 90 -3.25 1.01 11.93
N ARG A 91 -3.84 -0.11 11.48
CA ARG A 91 -4.88 -0.16 10.44
C ARG A 91 -6.01 0.86 10.67
N SER A 92 -6.55 0.94 11.89
CA SER A 92 -7.66 1.86 12.21
C SER A 92 -7.26 3.33 12.08
N ALA A 93 -6.05 3.68 12.51
CA ALA A 93 -5.52 5.04 12.38
C ALA A 93 -5.28 5.41 10.91
N ILE A 94 -4.78 4.45 10.11
CA ILE A 94 -4.56 4.62 8.67
C ILE A 94 -5.88 4.76 7.90
N ALA A 95 -6.90 3.98 8.23
CA ALA A 95 -8.24 4.14 7.65
C ALA A 95 -8.86 5.50 8.01
N LYS A 96 -8.64 5.98 9.25
CA LYS A 96 -9.06 7.33 9.66
C LYS A 96 -8.34 8.41 8.86
N LEU A 97 -7.02 8.30 8.71
CA LEU A 97 -6.23 9.21 7.88
C LEU A 97 -6.74 9.22 6.43
N GLY A 98 -7.00 8.05 5.85
CA GLY A 98 -7.55 7.93 4.49
C GLY A 98 -8.90 8.66 4.33
N ARG A 99 -9.82 8.56 5.30
CA ARG A 99 -11.11 9.27 5.29
C ARG A 99 -10.95 10.78 5.36
N VAL A 100 -9.98 11.23 6.15
CA VAL A 100 -9.65 12.66 6.28
C VAL A 100 -9.06 13.18 4.98
N LEU A 101 -8.12 12.45 4.38
CA LEU A 101 -7.53 12.78 3.09
C LEU A 101 -8.60 12.85 2.00
N ALA A 102 -9.51 11.88 1.93
CA ALA A 102 -10.64 11.89 1.00
C ALA A 102 -11.52 13.14 1.22
N SER A 103 -11.85 13.46 2.48
CA SER A 103 -12.64 14.65 2.83
C SER A 103 -11.92 15.97 2.53
N ALA A 104 -10.58 15.95 2.56
CA ALA A 104 -9.72 17.07 2.19
C ALA A 104 -9.49 17.20 0.66
N GLY A 105 -10.07 16.30 -0.15
CA GLY A 105 -10.03 16.36 -1.61
C GLY A 105 -9.04 15.40 -2.27
N ALA A 106 -8.49 14.42 -1.54
CA ALA A 106 -7.73 13.34 -2.16
C ALA A 106 -8.60 12.56 -3.15
N SER A 107 -8.07 12.27 -4.33
CA SER A 107 -8.75 11.47 -5.36
C SER A 107 -8.28 10.03 -5.33
N ALA A 108 -6.99 9.81 -5.10
CA ALA A 108 -6.37 8.50 -5.14
C ALA A 108 -5.28 8.35 -4.07
N VAL A 109 -4.83 7.12 -3.91
CA VAL A 109 -3.67 6.79 -3.08
C VAL A 109 -2.83 5.71 -3.77
N ARG A 110 -1.52 5.92 -3.77
CA ARG A 110 -0.55 4.91 -4.17
C ARG A 110 0.37 4.58 -3.01
N VAL A 111 0.54 3.29 -2.76
CA VAL A 111 1.54 2.78 -1.81
C VAL A 111 2.87 2.68 -2.54
N GLU A 112 3.86 3.52 -2.19
CA GLU A 112 5.09 3.64 -2.96
C GLU A 112 5.96 2.37 -2.95
N GLN A 113 5.89 1.59 -1.87
CA GLN A 113 6.64 0.34 -1.69
C GLN A 113 6.27 -0.73 -2.72
N SER A 114 5.02 -0.74 -3.19
CA SER A 114 4.50 -1.72 -4.17
C SER A 114 4.03 -1.10 -5.47
N LYS A 115 3.94 0.24 -5.51
CA LYS A 115 3.28 1.03 -6.57
C LYS A 115 1.80 0.68 -6.75
N ALA A 116 1.19 0.01 -5.77
CA ALA A 116 -0.24 -0.30 -5.80
C ALA A 116 -1.05 0.99 -5.69
N GLY A 117 -1.75 1.35 -6.77
CA GLY A 117 -2.58 2.55 -6.89
C GLY A 117 -4.08 2.23 -6.92
N TYR A 118 -4.85 3.04 -6.19
CA TYR A 118 -6.30 2.91 -6.03
C TYR A 118 -6.97 4.28 -5.99
N ALA A 119 -8.22 4.36 -6.45
CA ALA A 119 -9.14 5.42 -6.02
C ALA A 119 -9.25 5.41 -4.49
N ILE A 120 -9.31 6.59 -3.85
CA ILE A 120 -9.23 6.68 -2.39
C ILE A 120 -10.37 5.93 -1.70
N GLU A 121 -11.58 5.95 -2.27
CA GLU A 121 -12.75 5.23 -1.73
C GLU A 121 -12.54 3.72 -1.80
N ARG A 122 -12.00 3.24 -2.93
CA ARG A 122 -11.71 1.81 -3.09
C ARG A 122 -10.59 1.35 -2.15
N TRP A 123 -9.58 2.17 -1.95
CA TRP A 123 -8.52 1.84 -0.99
C TRP A 123 -9.06 1.77 0.43
N LEU A 124 -9.93 2.70 0.82
CA LEU A 124 -10.62 2.69 2.11
C LEU A 124 -11.40 1.40 2.35
N GLU A 125 -12.13 0.89 1.36
CA GLU A 125 -12.81 -0.41 1.45
C GLU A 125 -11.85 -1.58 1.76
N LEU A 126 -10.61 -1.51 1.28
CA LEU A 126 -9.61 -2.55 1.52
C LEU A 126 -8.98 -2.43 2.93
N VAL A 127 -8.67 -1.20 3.36
CA VAL A 127 -7.98 -0.95 4.64
C VAL A 127 -8.93 -0.88 5.84
N ASP A 128 -10.23 -0.64 5.69
CA ASP A 128 -11.16 -0.48 6.82
C ASP A 128 -11.75 -1.81 7.33
N GLY A 129 -11.58 -2.91 6.58
CA GLY A 129 -12.06 -4.24 6.97
C GLY A 129 -11.31 -4.87 8.16
N SER A 130 -11.59 -6.13 8.49
CA SER A 130 -10.78 -6.93 9.42
C SER A 130 -10.05 -8.10 8.72
N ASP A 131 -10.40 -8.37 7.47
CA ASP A 131 -9.83 -9.49 6.70
C ASP A 131 -8.36 -9.18 6.31
N PRO A 132 -7.39 -10.02 6.72
CA PRO A 132 -5.99 -9.89 6.30
C PRO A 132 -5.81 -9.96 4.78
N TRP A 133 -6.67 -10.70 4.07
CA TRP A 133 -6.62 -10.78 2.61
C TRP A 133 -6.93 -9.43 1.95
N THR A 134 -7.91 -8.67 2.45
CA THR A 134 -8.21 -7.35 1.87
C THR A 134 -7.10 -6.36 2.14
N LEU A 135 -6.50 -6.42 3.34
CA LEU A 135 -5.37 -5.57 3.70
C LEU A 135 -4.13 -5.88 2.86
N TYR A 136 -3.81 -7.17 2.66
CA TYR A 136 -2.77 -7.62 1.74
C TYR A 136 -2.94 -6.98 0.35
N ARG A 137 -4.15 -7.06 -0.23
CA ARG A 137 -4.41 -6.44 -1.55
C ARG A 137 -4.28 -4.92 -1.54
N ALA A 138 -4.53 -4.25 -0.42
CA ALA A 138 -4.44 -2.79 -0.35
C ALA A 138 -3.02 -2.26 -0.61
N ALA A 139 -1.99 -3.09 -0.39
CA ALA A 139 -0.61 -2.62 -0.37
C ALA A 139 0.40 -3.53 -1.07
N VAL A 140 0.05 -4.74 -1.49
CA VAL A 140 1.00 -5.70 -2.08
C VAL A 140 0.61 -6.05 -3.51
N VAL A 141 1.60 -6.06 -4.39
CA VAL A 141 1.47 -6.56 -5.76
C VAL A 141 2.31 -7.82 -5.94
N VAL A 142 1.95 -8.62 -6.95
CA VAL A 142 2.71 -9.81 -7.33
C VAL A 142 3.27 -9.62 -8.73
N LEU A 143 4.59 -9.72 -8.85
CA LEU A 143 5.32 -9.62 -10.11
C LEU A 143 5.56 -11.02 -10.66
N VAL A 144 5.14 -11.25 -11.89
CA VAL A 144 5.35 -12.51 -12.60
C VAL A 144 6.52 -12.33 -13.56
N GLY A 145 7.65 -12.95 -13.22
CA GLY A 145 8.82 -13.05 -14.08
C GLY A 145 8.76 -14.27 -14.99
N LYS A 146 9.85 -14.50 -15.73
CA LYS A 146 9.98 -15.65 -16.63
C LYS A 146 10.08 -16.97 -15.85
N ASP A 147 10.87 -16.98 -14.78
CA ASP A 147 11.24 -18.18 -14.03
C ASP A 147 10.81 -18.10 -12.55
N GLU A 148 10.09 -17.05 -12.17
CA GLU A 148 9.74 -16.78 -10.77
C GLU A 148 8.51 -15.87 -10.61
N VAL A 149 7.90 -15.94 -9.44
CA VAL A 149 6.82 -15.04 -8.99
C VAL A 149 7.21 -14.44 -7.65
N THR A 150 7.16 -13.12 -7.53
CA THR A 150 7.69 -12.35 -6.39
C THR A 150 6.63 -11.39 -5.85
N SER A 151 6.51 -11.27 -4.53
CA SER A 151 5.68 -10.23 -3.91
C SER A 151 6.47 -8.93 -3.82
N CYS A 152 5.77 -7.80 -3.85
CA CYS A 152 6.37 -6.50 -3.65
C CYS A 152 5.45 -5.66 -2.77
N GLY A 153 5.96 -5.24 -1.61
CA GLY A 153 5.25 -4.36 -0.68
C GLY A 153 5.03 -4.92 0.73
N MET A 154 5.42 -6.17 1.01
CA MET A 154 5.21 -6.77 2.35
C MET A 154 5.86 -5.96 3.50
N HIS A 155 6.88 -5.17 3.17
CA HIS A 155 7.57 -4.27 4.08
C HIS A 155 6.67 -3.21 4.75
N VAL A 156 5.55 -2.83 4.15
CA VAL A 156 4.59 -1.93 4.82
C VAL A 156 3.93 -2.57 6.04
N PHE A 157 3.97 -3.90 6.13
CA PHE A 157 3.55 -4.72 7.27
C PHE A 157 4.75 -5.29 8.04
N SER A 158 5.94 -4.71 7.86
CA SER A 158 7.18 -5.16 8.50
C SER A 158 7.60 -6.60 8.19
N PHE A 159 7.02 -7.22 7.15
CA PHE A 159 7.39 -8.55 6.67
C PHE A 159 8.28 -8.45 5.43
N ALA A 160 9.09 -9.49 5.20
CA ALA A 160 9.87 -9.58 3.98
C ALA A 160 8.97 -9.94 2.80
N ASP A 161 9.32 -9.39 1.62
CA ASP A 161 8.80 -9.92 0.37
C ASP A 161 9.30 -11.37 0.15
N ALA A 162 8.47 -12.17 -0.51
CA ALA A 162 8.74 -13.58 -0.75
C ALA A 162 8.69 -13.88 -2.26
N GLN A 163 9.36 -14.98 -2.65
CA GLN A 163 9.44 -15.43 -4.04
C GLN A 163 9.27 -16.94 -4.14
N ILE A 164 8.64 -17.39 -5.22
CA ILE A 164 8.59 -18.79 -5.64
C ILE A 164 9.21 -18.91 -7.04
N ARG A 165 10.17 -19.83 -7.20
CA ARG A 165 10.68 -20.23 -8.53
C ARG A 165 9.68 -21.14 -9.22
N LEU A 166 9.50 -20.91 -10.51
CA LEU A 166 8.63 -21.71 -11.36
C LEU A 166 9.36 -22.99 -11.78
N ASP A 167 8.61 -24.07 -11.87
CA ASP A 167 9.09 -25.37 -12.33
C ASP A 167 7.98 -26.13 -13.06
N ALA A 168 8.26 -27.38 -13.46
CA ALA A 168 7.30 -28.21 -14.19
C ALA A 168 6.03 -28.55 -13.38
N GLN A 169 6.04 -28.36 -12.05
CA GLN A 169 4.94 -28.68 -11.15
C GLN A 169 4.23 -27.42 -10.60
N THR A 170 4.88 -26.26 -10.68
CA THR A 170 4.39 -24.99 -10.15
C THR A 170 4.42 -23.93 -11.26
N ASP A 171 3.27 -23.74 -11.92
CA ASP A 171 3.08 -22.64 -12.86
C ASP A 171 2.90 -21.28 -12.14
N ALA A 172 2.88 -20.19 -12.92
CA ALA A 172 2.76 -18.84 -12.37
C ALA A 172 1.48 -18.61 -11.56
N ARG A 173 0.38 -19.28 -11.92
CA ARG A 173 -0.90 -19.14 -11.22
C ARG A 173 -0.85 -19.84 -9.87
N ALA A 174 -0.36 -21.08 -9.84
CA ALA A 174 -0.18 -21.85 -8.61
C ALA A 174 0.84 -21.16 -7.68
N ALA A 175 1.94 -20.66 -8.23
CA ALA A 175 2.93 -19.88 -7.48
C ALA A 175 2.32 -18.62 -6.86
N ASN A 176 1.56 -17.84 -7.64
CA ASN A 176 0.90 -16.64 -7.13
C ASN A 176 -0.09 -16.95 -5.98
N GLN A 177 -0.92 -17.99 -6.13
CA GLN A 177 -1.86 -18.41 -5.09
C GLN A 177 -1.14 -18.82 -3.80
N LEU A 178 -0.05 -19.59 -3.93
CA LEU A 178 0.73 -20.02 -2.78
C LEU A 178 1.46 -18.86 -2.09
N LEU A 179 2.01 -17.95 -2.89
CA LEU A 179 2.70 -16.77 -2.39
C LEU A 179 1.74 -15.86 -1.63
N ALA A 180 0.55 -15.62 -2.18
CA ALA A 180 -0.49 -14.86 -1.51
C ALA A 180 -0.91 -15.53 -0.20
N ALA A 181 -1.05 -16.86 -0.15
CA ALA A 181 -1.38 -17.58 1.08
C ALA A 181 -0.30 -17.42 2.16
N LEU A 182 0.99 -17.53 1.80
CA LEU A 182 2.10 -17.28 2.73
C LEU A 182 2.08 -15.84 3.26
N ASN A 183 1.93 -14.87 2.38
CA ASN A 183 1.94 -13.45 2.74
C ASN A 183 0.77 -13.07 3.65
N VAL A 184 -0.42 -13.61 3.37
CA VAL A 184 -1.61 -13.39 4.19
C VAL A 184 -1.49 -14.10 5.54
N TYR A 185 -0.90 -15.30 5.57
CA TYR A 185 -0.54 -15.96 6.83
C TYR A 185 0.44 -15.12 7.67
N GLN A 186 1.45 -14.50 7.05
CA GLN A 186 2.37 -13.60 7.76
C GLN A 186 1.62 -12.43 8.41
N ILE A 187 0.70 -11.78 7.66
CA ILE A 187 -0.10 -10.67 8.18
C ILE A 187 -1.05 -11.15 9.30
N ALA A 188 -1.72 -12.28 9.11
CA ALA A 188 -2.73 -12.76 10.05
C ALA A 188 -2.15 -13.27 11.37
N GLU A 189 -1.00 -13.95 11.33
CA GLU A 189 -0.48 -14.74 12.46
C GLU A 189 0.82 -14.18 13.06
N ASP A 190 1.43 -13.14 12.45
CA ASP A 190 2.73 -12.57 12.83
C ASP A 190 3.79 -13.63 13.22
N PRO A 191 4.03 -14.64 12.35
CA PRO A 191 4.84 -15.79 12.70
C PRO A 191 6.33 -15.48 12.68
N LEU A 192 7.10 -16.11 13.58
CA LEU A 192 8.55 -16.15 13.45
C LEU A 192 8.97 -17.17 12.38
N LEU A 193 9.26 -16.70 11.16
CA LEU A 193 9.75 -17.52 10.05
C LEU A 193 11.28 -17.47 9.95
N LEU A 194 11.91 -18.65 9.91
CA LEU A 194 13.36 -18.82 9.76
C LEU A 194 13.68 -19.74 8.57
N SER A 195 14.89 -19.61 8.03
CA SER A 195 15.40 -20.57 7.05
C SER A 195 15.32 -22.00 7.59
N GLY A 196 14.83 -22.92 6.77
CA GLY A 196 14.61 -24.32 7.15
C GLY A 196 13.22 -24.61 7.72
N HIS A 197 12.43 -23.61 8.09
CA HIS A 197 11.01 -23.81 8.39
C HIS A 197 10.25 -24.24 7.14
N THR A 198 9.08 -24.87 7.33
CA THR A 198 8.23 -25.28 6.22
C THR A 198 6.89 -24.57 6.23
N PHE A 199 6.37 -24.26 5.05
CA PHE A 199 5.02 -23.72 4.87
C PHE A 199 4.19 -24.62 3.93
N SER A 200 2.89 -24.73 4.23
CA SER A 200 1.87 -25.24 3.31
C SER A 200 0.55 -24.54 3.65
N PRO A 201 -0.25 -24.09 2.67
CA PRO A 201 -1.52 -23.43 2.92
C PRO A 201 -2.58 -24.37 3.50
N ASP A 202 -2.50 -25.67 3.15
CA ASP A 202 -3.39 -26.71 3.62
C ASP A 202 -2.71 -28.09 3.57
N ARG A 203 -3.48 -29.16 3.83
CA ARG A 203 -3.01 -30.55 3.85
C ARG A 203 -2.82 -31.15 2.45
N ASP A 204 -3.47 -30.58 1.44
CA ASP A 204 -3.47 -31.09 0.07
C ASP A 204 -2.32 -30.50 -0.75
N ASN A 205 -1.76 -29.38 -0.28
CA ASN A 205 -0.57 -28.75 -0.85
C ASN A 205 0.74 -29.34 -0.30
N PRO A 206 1.78 -29.47 -1.14
CA PRO A 206 3.08 -29.94 -0.68
C PRO A 206 3.75 -28.89 0.21
N LYS A 207 4.36 -29.38 1.30
CA LYS A 207 5.21 -28.54 2.17
C LYS A 207 6.42 -28.04 1.41
N ARG A 208 6.73 -26.75 1.56
CA ARG A 208 7.92 -26.13 0.98
C ARG A 208 8.82 -25.58 2.07
N VAL A 209 10.13 -25.74 1.88
CA VAL A 209 11.14 -25.21 2.80
C VAL A 209 11.37 -23.75 2.49
N LEU A 210 11.35 -22.91 3.53
CA LEU A 210 11.65 -21.50 3.44
C LEU A 210 13.17 -21.31 3.45
N HIS A 211 13.65 -20.47 2.53
CA HIS A 211 15.04 -20.05 2.46
C HIS A 211 15.08 -18.53 2.51
N ARG A 212 15.87 -17.97 3.43
CA ARG A 212 16.14 -16.54 3.43
C ARG A 212 16.87 -16.17 2.14
N TRP A 213 16.28 -15.25 1.39
CA TRP A 213 16.90 -14.65 0.23
C TRP A 213 18.04 -13.70 0.70
N PRO A 214 19.21 -13.72 0.03
CA PRO A 214 20.35 -12.87 0.39
C PRO A 214 20.07 -11.37 0.26
#